data_AF-A0A7W0JCL0-F1
#
_entry.id   AF-A0A7W0JCL0-F1
#
_cell.length_a   1.000
_cell.length_b   1.000
_cell.length_c   1.000
_cell.angle_alpha   90.00
_cell.angle_beta   90.00
_cell.angle_gamma   90.00
#
_symmetry.space_group_name_H-M   'P 1'
#
loop_
_entity.id
_entity.type
_entity.pdbx_description
1 polymer ?
#
loop_
_entity_poly.entity_id
_entity_poly.type
_entity_poly.pdbx_seq_one_letter_code
_entity_poly.pdbx_strand_id
1 'polypeptide(L)'
;GTEVISIGERCLVGANAGVGISLGDDCVVAAGCYVTAGSKVTLPDGSVVKARSLSGQSGWQFWLNSVTGRLEAMRRTTAGIELNAALHTNG
;
A
#
# COMPACT_ATOMS: atom_id res chain seq x y z
N GLY A 1 -2.19 -16.46 -17.63
CA GLY A 1 -1.36 -15.30 -17.98
C GLY A 1 -2.12 -14.42 -18.94
N THR A 2 -3.27 -13.93 -18.48
CA THR A 2 -4.29 -13.23 -19.29
C THR A 2 -5.15 -12.31 -18.40
N GLU A 3 -4.80 -12.15 -17.12
CA GLU A 3 -5.53 -11.23 -16.26
C GLU A 3 -5.16 -9.79 -16.62
N VAL A 4 -6.18 -9.02 -17.01
CA VAL A 4 -6.07 -7.59 -17.26
C VAL A 4 -5.92 -6.91 -15.91
N ILE A 5 -4.82 -6.16 -15.72
CA ILE A 5 -4.61 -5.33 -14.54
C ILE A 5 -5.51 -4.10 -14.65
N SER A 6 -6.29 -3.84 -13.60
CA SER A 6 -7.16 -2.68 -13.48
C SER A 6 -6.74 -1.80 -12.31
N ILE A 7 -7.05 -0.51 -12.38
CA ILE A 7 -6.87 0.45 -11.29
C ILE A 7 -8.25 1.03 -10.99
N GLY A 8 -8.70 0.88 -9.74
CA GLY A 8 -9.96 1.44 -9.26
C GLY A 8 -9.92 2.96 -9.15
N GLU A 9 -10.99 3.51 -8.60
CA GLU A 9 -11.16 4.95 -8.45
C GLU A 9 -10.29 5.51 -7.32
N ARG A 10 -9.96 6.82 -7.39
CA ARG A 10 -9.25 7.57 -6.34
C ARG A 10 -7.89 6.96 -5.96
N CYS A 11 -7.30 6.17 -6.85
CA CYS A 11 -5.96 5.64 -6.68
C CYS A 11 -4.90 6.70 -6.97
N LEU A 12 -3.77 6.60 -6.29
CA LEU A 12 -2.56 7.37 -6.60
C LEU A 12 -1.39 6.43 -6.88
N VAL A 13 -0.87 6.48 -8.10
CA VAL A 13 0.37 5.78 -8.47
C VAL A 13 1.47 6.83 -8.61
N GLY A 14 2.45 6.79 -7.72
CA GLY A 14 3.53 7.77 -7.68
C GLY A 14 4.39 7.76 -8.94
N ALA A 15 5.11 8.86 -9.18
CA ALA A 15 6.04 8.96 -10.31
C ALA A 15 7.04 7.78 -10.30
N ASN A 16 7.29 7.20 -11.47
CA ASN A 16 8.17 6.03 -11.63
C ASN A 16 7.79 4.79 -10.80
N ALA A 17 6.57 4.72 -10.28
CA ALA A 17 6.04 3.50 -9.69
C ALA A 17 5.50 2.55 -10.77
N GLY A 18 5.27 1.30 -10.39
CA GLY A 18 4.69 0.30 -11.29
C GLY A 18 3.85 -0.73 -10.54
N VAL A 19 2.79 -1.19 -11.18
CA VAL A 19 1.85 -2.18 -10.62
C VAL A 19 1.67 -3.37 -11.56
N GLY A 20 1.89 -4.55 -11.02
CA GLY A 20 1.71 -5.86 -11.64
C GLY A 20 0.55 -6.65 -11.04
N ILE A 21 -0.34 -5.99 -10.29
CA ILE A 21 -1.59 -6.52 -9.70
C ILE A 21 -2.69 -5.49 -9.91
N SER A 22 -3.95 -5.91 -9.91
CA SER A 22 -5.05 -4.95 -9.91
C SER A 22 -5.11 -4.20 -8.57
N LEU A 23 -5.48 -2.92 -8.62
CA LEU A 23 -5.79 -2.12 -7.44
C LEU A 23 -7.31 -1.95 -7.36
N GLY A 24 -7.86 -2.11 -6.15
CA GLY A 24 -9.22 -1.64 -5.87
C GLY A 24 -9.26 -0.11 -5.80
N ASP A 25 -10.25 0.43 -5.12
CA ASP A 25 -10.36 1.88 -4.93
C ASP A 25 -9.41 2.41 -3.86
N ASP A 26 -9.13 3.71 -3.87
CA ASP A 26 -8.45 4.43 -2.77
C ASP A 26 -7.04 3.88 -2.42
N CYS A 27 -6.41 3.15 -3.35
CA CYS A 27 -5.08 2.60 -3.19
C CYS A 27 -4.00 3.65 -3.49
N VAL A 28 -2.82 3.49 -2.89
CA VAL A 28 -1.66 4.35 -3.15
C VAL A 28 -0.39 3.50 -3.32
N VAL A 29 0.41 3.84 -4.32
CA VAL A 29 1.74 3.26 -4.52
C VAL A 29 2.77 4.39 -4.48
N ALA A 30 3.72 4.32 -3.55
CA ALA A 30 4.76 5.33 -3.40
C ALA A 30 5.61 5.49 -4.68
N ALA A 31 6.12 6.69 -4.92
CA ALA A 31 7.01 6.96 -6.06
C ALA A 31 8.22 6.01 -6.07
N GLY A 32 8.61 5.55 -7.25
CA GLY A 32 9.70 4.58 -7.43
C GLY A 32 9.42 3.16 -6.92
N CYS A 33 8.23 2.87 -6.37
CA CYS A 33 7.88 1.55 -5.87
C CYS A 33 7.28 0.67 -6.97
N TYR A 34 7.83 -0.53 -7.17
CA TYR A 34 7.32 -1.51 -8.13
C TYR A 34 6.68 -2.72 -7.41
N VAL A 35 5.37 -2.89 -7.57
CA VAL A 35 4.59 -3.98 -6.94
C VAL A 35 4.25 -5.03 -7.99
N THR A 36 5.09 -6.07 -8.10
CA THR A 36 4.82 -7.20 -9.00
C THR A 36 3.94 -8.26 -8.31
N ALA A 37 3.20 -9.08 -9.07
CA ALA A 37 2.39 -10.17 -8.50
C ALA A 37 3.18 -11.16 -7.61
N GLY A 38 4.49 -11.27 -7.81
CA GLY A 38 5.39 -12.11 -7.03
C GLY A 38 6.08 -11.40 -5.87
N SER A 39 5.97 -10.08 -5.76
CA SER A 39 6.61 -9.30 -4.70
C SER A 39 6.13 -9.78 -3.33
N LYS A 40 7.07 -9.95 -2.39
CA LYS A 40 6.78 -10.25 -0.98
C LYS A 40 6.49 -8.94 -0.26
N VAL A 41 5.29 -8.82 0.30
CA VAL A 41 4.79 -7.63 0.98
C VAL A 41 4.70 -7.94 2.47
N THR A 42 5.32 -7.09 3.30
CA THR A 42 5.19 -7.16 4.76
C THR A 42 3.97 -6.36 5.18
N LEU A 43 3.08 -6.97 5.95
CA LEU A 43 1.87 -6.37 6.48
C LEU A 43 2.07 -5.85 7.92
N PRO A 44 1.15 -5.03 8.47
CA PRO A 44 1.32 -4.45 9.80
C PRO A 44 1.36 -5.48 10.94
N ASP A 45 0.77 -6.66 10.74
CA ASP A 45 0.82 -7.77 11.68
C ASP A 45 2.15 -8.56 11.61
N GLY A 46 3.09 -8.13 10.77
CA GLY A 46 4.39 -8.77 10.55
C GLY A 46 4.34 -9.95 9.57
N SER A 47 3.16 -10.33 9.08
CA SER A 47 3.05 -11.39 8.08
C SER A 47 3.63 -10.96 6.73
N VAL A 48 4.12 -11.94 5.95
CA VAL A 48 4.66 -11.70 4.61
C VAL A 48 3.83 -12.46 3.59
N VAL A 49 3.17 -11.73 2.71
CA VAL A 49 2.27 -12.29 1.67
C VAL A 49 2.79 -11.97 0.28
N LYS A 50 2.35 -12.72 -0.74
CA LYS A 50 2.58 -12.32 -2.13
C LYS A 50 1.60 -11.21 -2.51
N ALA A 51 2.05 -10.19 -3.22
CA ALA A 51 1.21 -9.05 -3.63
C ALA A 51 -0.06 -9.48 -4.39
N ARG A 52 -0.02 -10.58 -5.17
CA ARG A 52 -1.22 -11.13 -5.83
C ARG A 52 -2.39 -11.43 -4.89
N SER A 53 -2.12 -11.74 -3.62
CA SER A 53 -3.18 -11.99 -2.63
C SER A 53 -3.93 -10.72 -2.22
N LEU A 54 -3.37 -9.55 -2.54
CA LEU A 54 -3.94 -8.24 -2.28
C LEU A 54 -4.61 -7.63 -3.53
N SER A 55 -4.54 -8.32 -4.67
CA SER A 55 -5.04 -7.84 -5.96
C SER A 55 -6.53 -7.50 -5.90
N GLY A 56 -6.90 -6.33 -6.39
CA GLY A 56 -8.28 -5.82 -6.47
C GLY A 56 -8.87 -5.32 -5.14
N GLN A 57 -8.13 -5.43 -4.03
CA GLN A 57 -8.60 -4.91 -2.75
C GLN A 57 -8.39 -3.38 -2.67
N SER A 58 -9.33 -2.68 -2.05
CA SER A 58 -9.30 -1.23 -1.88
C SER A 58 -8.48 -0.79 -0.66
N GLY A 59 -8.03 0.46 -0.68
CA GLY A 59 -7.47 1.17 0.46
C GLY A 59 -6.04 0.78 0.82
N TRP A 60 -5.33 0.02 -0.01
CA TRP A 60 -3.93 -0.35 0.28
C TRP A 60 -2.97 0.80 -0.03
N GLN A 61 -2.01 1.03 0.85
CA GLN A 61 -0.84 1.87 0.60
C GLN A 61 0.40 0.98 0.52
N PHE A 62 1.19 1.09 -0.54
CA PHE A 62 2.41 0.33 -0.77
C PHE A 62 3.63 1.25 -0.83
N TRP A 63 4.72 0.88 -0.15
CA TRP A 63 5.99 1.61 -0.21
C TRP A 63 7.19 0.68 0.00
N LEU A 64 8.35 1.12 -0.46
CA LEU A 64 9.62 0.50 -0.10
C LEU A 64 10.15 1.20 1.16
N ASN A 65 10.34 0.47 2.24
CA ASN A 65 10.98 0.98 3.44
C ASN A 65 12.46 1.28 3.12
N SER A 66 12.86 2.54 3.21
CA SER A 66 14.19 2.99 2.80
C SER A 66 15.32 2.53 3.72
N VAL A 67 15.01 2.06 4.93
CA VAL A 67 16.01 1.54 5.88
C VAL A 67 16.18 0.04 5.71
N THR A 68 15.08 -0.70 5.57
CA THR A 68 15.12 -2.18 5.54
C THR A 68 15.11 -2.76 4.13
N GLY A 69 14.76 -1.95 3.12
CA GLY A 69 14.53 -2.38 1.74
C GLY A 69 13.28 -3.25 1.55
N ARG A 70 12.44 -3.41 2.58
CA ARG A 70 11.23 -4.24 2.50
C ARG A 70 10.13 -3.51 1.74
N LEU A 71 9.44 -4.23 0.86
CA LEU A 71 8.13 -3.79 0.36
C LEU A 71 7.10 -4.00 1.47
N GLU A 72 6.49 -2.91 1.88
CA GLU A 72 5.52 -2.87 2.98
C GLU A 72 4.18 -2.38 2.45
N ALA A 73 3.11 -2.82 3.12
CA ALA A 73 1.78 -2.29 2.86
C ALA A 73 0.96 -2.13 4.13
N MET A 74 0.09 -1.13 4.14
CA MET A 74 -0.92 -0.94 5.17
C MET A 74 -2.23 -0.47 4.55
N ARG A 75 -3.36 -0.72 5.22
CA ARG A 75 -4.62 -0.10 4.81
C ARG A 75 -4.68 1.35 5.27
N ARG A 76 -5.13 2.22 4.37
CA ARG A 76 -5.54 3.58 4.69
C ARG A 76 -6.83 3.53 5.50
N THR A 77 -6.81 4.16 6.66
CA THR A 77 -8.03 4.48 7.39
C THR A 77 -8.57 5.80 6.84
N THR A 78 -9.82 5.80 6.38
CA THR A 78 -10.58 7.03 6.11
C THR A 78 -11.12 7.68 7.38
N ALA A 79 -11.03 6.99 8.52
CA ALA A 79 -11.30 7.57 9.83
C ALA A 79 -10.29 8.71 10.06
N GLY A 80 -10.81 9.92 10.24
CA GLY A 80 -10.00 11.09 10.60
C GLY A 80 -9.10 10.75 11.80
N ILE A 81 -7.92 11.38 11.83
CA ILE A 81 -7.02 11.30 12.98
C ILE A 81 -7.83 11.68 14.22
N GLU A 82 -8.11 10.72 15.11
CA GLU A 82 -8.56 11.05 16.44
C GLU A 82 -7.40 11.75 17.14
N LEU A 83 -7.65 12.97 17.61
CA LEU A 83 -6.66 13.78 18.30
C LEU A 83 -6.25 13.04 19.58
N ASN A 84 -5.06 12.46 19.61
CA ASN A 84 -4.55 11.80 20.80
C ASN A 84 -4.24 12.85 21.87
N ALA A 85 -5.08 12.94 22.90
CA ALA A 85 -4.93 13.90 23.99
C ALA A 85 -3.55 13.80 24.70
N ALA A 86 -2.92 12.62 24.72
CA ALA A 86 -1.61 12.42 25.36
C ALA A 86 -0.44 13.06 24.58
N LEU A 87 -0.60 13.31 23.27
CA LEU A 87 0.44 13.96 22.44
C LEU A 87 0.36 15.49 22.46
N HIS A 88 -0.66 16.08 23.11
CA HIS A 88 -0.84 17.52 23.23
C HIS A 88 -0.56 18.07 24.65
N THR A 89 -0.14 17.21 25.58
CA THR A 89 0.48 17.63 26.83
C THR A 89 1.93 18.03 26.57
N ASN A 90 2.15 19.29 26.20
CA ASN A 90 3.46 19.91 26.33
C ASN A 90 3.77 20.06 27.82
N GLY A 91 4.80 19.36 28.29
CA GLY A 91 5.46 19.64 29.57
C GLY A 91 6.44 20.79 29.44
#